data_AF-A0A3A9JZ14-F1
#
_entry.id   AF-A0A3A9JZ14-F1
#
_cell.length_a   1.000
_cell.length_b   1.000
_cell.length_c   1.000
_cell.angle_alpha   90.00
_cell.angle_beta   90.00
_cell.angle_gamma   90.00
#
_symmetry.space_group_name_H-M   'P 1'
#
loop_
_entity.id
_entity.type
_entity.pdbx_description
1 polymer ?
#
loop_
_entity_poly.entity_id
_entity_poly.type
_entity_poly.pdbx_seq_one_letter_code
_entity_poly.pdbx_strand_id
1 'polypeptide(L)'
;MSIINREIYKKLEWHLFHYFDIRREVKEYRDTVLNSSPPEFGEWGGGVSYHSDPTAIKAIRLVKPEIQEKEKWIEIVEKTKAHFENTDKGRLLQMKYFDEEGPGYIQRKLHIDRATYFRWKNEIILYMALLAQKYNLIDIEKVS
;
A
#
# COMPACT_ATOMS: atom_id res chain seq x y z
N MET A 1 -2.25 13.23 -21.11
CA MET A 1 -1.04 12.37 -21.17
C MET A 1 -0.44 12.35 -19.79
N SER A 2 -0.14 11.17 -19.26
CA SER A 2 0.57 11.03 -17.98
C SER A 2 2.06 11.12 -18.26
N ILE A 3 2.79 11.91 -17.47
CA ILE A 3 4.27 11.97 -17.47
C ILE A 3 4.87 10.59 -17.15
N ILE A 4 4.10 9.74 -16.47
CA ILE A 4 4.48 8.39 -16.07
C ILE A 4 4.19 7.39 -17.19
N ASN A 5 5.18 6.52 -17.47
CA ASN A 5 5.05 5.37 -18.38
C ASN A 5 3.81 4.52 -18.04
N ARG A 6 3.13 4.00 -19.08
CA ARG A 6 1.91 3.18 -18.95
C ARG A 6 2.08 1.96 -18.03
N GLU A 7 3.22 1.30 -18.06
CA GLU A 7 3.52 0.14 -17.23
C GLU A 7 3.64 0.50 -15.76
N ILE A 8 4.37 1.58 -15.45
CA ILE A 8 4.46 2.12 -14.09
C ILE A 8 3.07 2.54 -13.61
N TYR A 9 2.29 3.22 -14.45
CA TYR A 9 0.93 3.62 -14.11
C TYR A 9 0.07 2.41 -13.74
N LYS A 10 0.11 1.34 -14.53
CA LYS A 10 -0.58 0.08 -14.24
C LYS A 10 -0.08 -0.55 -12.93
N LYS A 11 1.23 -0.56 -12.68
CA LYS A 11 1.82 -1.08 -11.44
C LYS A 11 1.28 -0.31 -10.24
N LEU A 12 1.21 1.02 -10.30
CA LEU A 12 0.69 1.86 -9.22
C LEU A 12 -0.80 1.58 -8.98
N GLU A 13 -1.63 1.55 -10.03
CA GLU A 13 -3.05 1.22 -9.89
C GLU A 13 -3.26 -0.18 -9.32
N TRP A 14 -2.47 -1.16 -9.75
CA TRP A 14 -2.55 -2.53 -9.24
C TRP A 14 -2.34 -2.57 -7.71
N HIS A 15 -1.36 -1.84 -7.18
CA HIS A 15 -1.10 -1.78 -5.75
C HIS A 15 -2.20 -1.06 -4.96
N LEU A 16 -2.89 -0.09 -5.57
CA LEU A 16 -4.06 0.54 -4.94
C LEU A 16 -5.23 -0.44 -4.85
N PHE A 17 -5.55 -1.17 -5.93
CA PHE A 17 -6.63 -2.17 -5.92
C PHE A 17 -6.34 -3.36 -5.00
N HIS A 18 -5.10 -3.86 -4.99
CA HIS A 18 -4.73 -5.05 -4.22
C HIS A 18 -4.21 -4.71 -2.82
N TYR A 19 -4.40 -3.47 -2.37
CA TYR A 19 -3.88 -3.00 -1.08
C TYR A 19 -4.29 -3.91 0.08
N PHE A 20 -5.57 -4.31 0.16
CA PHE A 20 -6.07 -5.16 1.24
C PHE A 20 -5.48 -6.58 1.19
N ASP A 21 -5.31 -7.14 -0.01
CA ASP A 21 -4.72 -8.46 -0.19
C ASP A 21 -3.24 -8.46 0.20
N ILE A 22 -2.47 -7.48 -0.27
CA ILE A 22 -1.05 -7.32 0.09
C ILE A 22 -0.90 -7.15 1.60
N ARG A 23 -1.77 -6.34 2.22
CA ARG A 23 -1.77 -6.14 3.67
C ARG A 23 -2.10 -7.42 4.44
N ARG A 24 -3.06 -8.22 3.96
CA ARG A 24 -3.40 -9.52 4.55
C ARG A 24 -2.21 -10.47 4.46
N GLU A 25 -1.57 -10.57 3.29
CA GLU A 25 -0.44 -11.47 3.07
C GLU A 25 0.77 -11.13 3.97
N VAL A 26 1.12 -9.84 4.07
CA VAL A 26 2.20 -9.38 4.98
C VAL A 26 1.86 -9.71 6.43
N LYS A 27 0.59 -9.56 6.83
CA LYS A 27 0.14 -9.90 8.17
C LYS A 27 0.25 -11.41 8.45
N GLU A 28 -0.28 -12.24 7.57
CA GLU A 28 -0.22 -13.71 7.69
C GLU A 28 1.23 -14.22 7.76
N TYR A 29 2.11 -13.63 6.95
CA TYR A 29 3.54 -13.94 7.00
C TYR A 29 4.15 -13.59 8.37
N ARG A 30 3.87 -12.38 8.89
CA ARG A 30 4.35 -11.95 10.20
C ARG A 30 3.84 -12.87 11.31
N ASP A 31 2.56 -13.22 11.29
CA ASP A 31 1.94 -14.11 12.26
C ASP A 31 2.56 -15.53 12.18
N THR A 32 2.85 -16.03 10.98
CA THR A 32 3.52 -17.33 10.79
C THR A 32 4.93 -17.32 11.38
N VAL A 33 5.74 -16.29 11.10
CA VAL A 33 7.11 -16.20 11.64
C VAL A 33 7.08 -16.16 13.17
N LEU A 34 6.20 -15.33 13.74
CA LEU A 34 6.03 -15.24 15.20
C LEU A 34 5.66 -16.58 15.84
N ASN A 35 4.75 -17.34 15.22
CA ASN A 35 4.30 -18.63 15.74
C ASN A 35 5.24 -19.80 15.44
N SER A 36 6.20 -19.64 14.51
CA SER A 36 7.16 -20.67 14.10
C SER A 36 8.47 -20.68 14.89
N SER A 37 8.75 -19.64 15.69
CA SER A 37 9.88 -19.66 16.61
C SER A 37 9.65 -20.74 17.68
N PRO A 38 10.60 -21.66 17.92
CA PRO A 38 10.50 -22.59 19.04
C PRO A 38 10.33 -21.81 20.35
N PRO A 39 9.52 -22.27 21.31
CA PRO A 39 9.52 -21.67 22.64
C PRO A 39 10.96 -21.76 23.16
N GLU A 40 11.58 -20.62 23.42
CA GLU A 40 12.84 -20.60 24.15
C GLU A 40 12.56 -21.31 25.48
N PHE A 41 13.29 -22.41 25.72
CA PHE A 41 13.30 -23.11 26.99
C PHE A 41 13.75 -22.13 28.08
N GLY A 42 12.79 -21.57 28.81
CA GLY A 42 12.99 -20.65 29.91
C GLY A 42 11.81 -20.75 30.86
N GLU A 43 12.10 -21.01 32.12
CA GLU A 43 11.20 -21.41 33.20
C GLU A 43 10.00 -20.48 33.43
N TRP A 44 8.88 -21.13 33.81
CA TRP A 44 7.86 -20.65 34.75
C TRP A 44 7.45 -19.16 34.73
N GLY A 45 6.21 -18.92 34.29
CA GLY A 45 5.31 -17.99 34.98
C GLY A 45 4.94 -16.72 34.23
N GLY A 46 3.63 -16.59 33.95
CA GLY A 46 2.94 -15.30 34.03
C GLY A 46 2.77 -14.52 32.73
N GLY A 47 1.52 -14.46 32.26
CA GLY A 47 0.99 -13.34 31.48
C GLY A 47 1.34 -13.36 30.00
N VAL A 48 0.34 -13.67 29.17
CA VAL A 48 0.40 -13.46 27.71
C VAL A 48 0.47 -11.96 27.43
N SER A 49 1.67 -11.40 27.53
CA SER A 49 1.97 -10.08 27.01
C SER A 49 2.28 -10.26 25.53
N TYR A 50 1.35 -9.82 24.68
CA TYR A 50 1.51 -9.76 23.23
C TYR A 50 2.51 -8.65 22.87
N HIS A 51 3.73 -8.74 23.38
CA HIS A 51 4.80 -7.80 23.07
C HIS A 51 5.51 -8.32 21.83
N SER A 52 5.38 -7.61 20.71
CA SER A 52 5.97 -8.00 19.43
C SER A 52 7.47 -8.21 19.61
N ASP A 53 7.91 -9.47 19.58
CA ASP A 53 9.29 -9.83 19.88
C ASP A 53 10.22 -9.13 18.86
N PRO A 54 11.12 -8.23 19.31
CA PRO A 54 12.04 -7.52 18.43
C PRO A 54 12.96 -8.47 17.65
N THR A 55 13.16 -9.71 18.11
CA THR A 55 13.89 -10.78 17.44
C THR A 55 13.11 -11.32 16.25
N ALA A 56 11.81 -11.57 16.42
CA ALA A 56 10.94 -12.01 15.32
C ALA A 56 10.82 -10.94 14.23
N ILE A 57 10.71 -9.65 14.62
CA ILE A 57 10.72 -8.53 13.67
C ILE A 57 12.04 -8.46 12.90
N LYS A 58 13.18 -8.67 13.58
CA LYS A 58 14.50 -8.75 12.92
C LYS A 58 14.61 -9.94 11.97
N ALA A 59 14.09 -11.11 12.35
CA ALA A 59 14.07 -12.30 11.51
C ALA A 59 13.22 -12.08 10.25
N ILE A 60 12.02 -11.50 10.38
CA ILE A 60 11.17 -11.11 9.24
C ILE A 60 11.94 -10.20 8.27
N ARG A 61 12.63 -9.19 8.81
CA ARG A 61 13.46 -8.27 8.02
C ARG A 61 14.66 -8.96 7.37
N LEU A 62 15.14 -10.10 7.84
CA LEU A 62 16.31 -10.77 7.28
C LEU A 62 15.97 -11.84 6.24
N VAL A 63 14.74 -12.37 6.23
CA VAL A 63 14.46 -13.67 5.58
C VAL A 63 13.80 -13.56 4.19
N LYS A 64 13.04 -12.51 3.85
CA LYS A 64 12.39 -12.41 2.51
C LYS A 64 12.33 -10.99 1.92
N PRO A 65 13.10 -10.70 0.84
CA PRO A 65 13.04 -9.42 0.12
C PRO A 65 11.64 -9.05 -0.40
N GLU A 66 10.85 -10.04 -0.84
CA GLU A 66 9.50 -9.84 -1.38
C GLU A 66 8.53 -9.24 -0.34
N ILE A 67 8.63 -9.68 0.92
CA ILE A 67 7.80 -9.16 2.01
C ILE A 67 8.20 -7.72 2.34
N GLN A 68 9.50 -7.41 2.32
CA GLN A 68 9.96 -6.03 2.51
C GLN A 68 9.45 -5.10 1.40
N GLU A 69 9.43 -5.57 0.14
CA GLU A 69 8.87 -4.78 -0.96
C GLU A 69 7.37 -4.53 -0.74
N LYS A 70 6.60 -5.56 -0.34
CA LYS A 70 5.18 -5.43 -0.01
C LYS A 70 4.93 -4.46 1.14
N GLU A 71 5.75 -4.49 2.18
CA GLU A 71 5.70 -3.52 3.29
C GLU A 71 5.90 -2.08 2.82
N LYS A 72 6.86 -1.84 1.93
CA LYS A 72 7.08 -0.50 1.35
C LYS A 72 5.88 -0.04 0.51
N TRP A 73 5.30 -0.94 -0.27
CA TRP A 73 4.07 -0.63 -1.04
C TRP A 73 2.90 -0.28 -0.13
N ILE A 74 2.69 -1.03 0.96
CA ILE A 74 1.68 -0.70 1.98
C ILE A 74 1.95 0.70 2.55
N GLU A 75 3.20 0.99 2.92
CA GLU A 75 3.58 2.31 3.46
C GLU A 75 3.28 3.44 2.47
N ILE A 76 3.57 3.25 1.18
CA ILE A 76 3.28 4.24 0.13
C ILE A 76 1.78 4.46 -0.05
N VAL A 77 0.97 3.40 -0.04
CA VAL A 77 -0.48 3.52 -0.15
C VAL A 77 -1.05 4.27 1.05
N GLU A 78 -0.59 3.96 2.26
CA GLU A 78 -1.02 4.68 3.48
C GLU A 78 -0.63 6.15 3.45
N LYS A 79 0.58 6.49 3.01
CA LYS A 79 1.00 7.89 2.85
C LYS A 79 0.19 8.62 1.79
N THR A 80 -0.14 7.95 0.68
CA THR A 80 -1.03 8.48 -0.36
C THR A 80 -2.41 8.80 0.22
N LYS A 81 -2.99 7.86 0.99
CA LYS A 81 -4.29 8.06 1.65
C LYS A 81 -4.26 9.24 2.62
N ALA A 82 -3.26 9.27 3.50
CA ALA A 82 -3.10 10.34 4.49
C ALA A 82 -2.92 11.72 3.83
N HIS A 83 -2.18 11.79 2.71
CA HIS A 83 -1.96 13.05 2.01
C HIS A 83 -3.26 13.66 1.44
N PHE A 84 -4.17 12.81 0.94
CA PHE A 84 -5.45 13.26 0.38
C PHE A 84 -6.62 13.17 1.35
N GLU A 85 -6.36 12.84 2.62
CA GLU A 85 -7.40 12.69 3.64
C GLU A 85 -8.24 13.98 3.77
N ASN A 86 -9.54 13.84 3.97
CA ASN A 86 -10.50 14.94 4.06
C ASN A 86 -10.58 15.85 2.82
N THR A 87 -10.10 15.39 1.65
CA THR A 87 -10.26 16.10 0.37
C THR A 87 -11.18 15.34 -0.59
N ASP A 88 -11.69 16.02 -1.62
CA ASP A 88 -12.48 15.37 -2.67
C ASP A 88 -11.67 14.35 -3.47
N LYS A 89 -10.36 14.56 -3.59
CA LYS A 89 -9.43 13.58 -4.19
C LYS A 89 -9.29 12.35 -3.30
N GLY A 90 -9.28 12.53 -1.98
CA GLY A 90 -9.31 11.43 -1.01
C GLY A 90 -10.61 10.63 -1.12
N ARG A 91 -11.74 11.30 -1.28
CA ARG A 91 -13.03 10.64 -1.58
C ARG A 91 -13.00 9.89 -2.89
N LEU A 92 -12.44 10.47 -3.96
CA LEU A 92 -12.24 9.77 -5.24
C LEU A 92 -11.34 8.54 -5.07
N LEU A 93 -10.21 8.67 -4.37
CA LEU A 93 -9.28 7.58 -4.08
C LEU A 93 -10.00 6.43 -3.38
N GLN A 94 -10.74 6.75 -2.32
CA GLN A 94 -11.53 5.77 -1.56
C GLN A 94 -12.53 5.04 -2.45
N MET A 95 -13.42 5.80 -3.09
CA MET A 95 -14.46 5.23 -3.93
C MET A 95 -13.90 4.41 -5.08
N LYS A 96 -12.82 4.86 -5.71
CA LYS A 96 -12.31 4.22 -6.92
C LYS A 96 -11.57 2.91 -6.65
N TYR A 97 -10.73 2.89 -5.63
CA TYR A 97 -9.73 1.84 -5.45
C TYR A 97 -10.04 0.90 -4.30
N PHE A 98 -10.79 1.36 -3.29
CA PHE A 98 -11.12 0.55 -2.11
C PHE A 98 -12.59 0.14 -2.09
N ASP A 99 -13.48 1.01 -2.57
CA ASP A 99 -14.91 0.67 -2.75
C ASP A 99 -15.21 0.17 -4.17
N GLU A 100 -14.22 0.25 -5.07
CA GLU A 100 -14.26 -0.21 -6.47
C GLU A 100 -15.39 0.37 -7.34
N GLU A 101 -15.88 1.55 -6.99
CA GLU A 101 -16.98 2.21 -7.65
C GLU A 101 -16.67 2.60 -9.12
N GLY A 102 -17.73 2.61 -9.92
CA GLY A 102 -17.67 2.98 -11.34
C GLY A 102 -17.44 4.49 -11.54
N PRO A 103 -16.67 4.91 -12.57
CA PRO A 103 -16.37 6.33 -12.81
C PRO A 103 -17.61 7.24 -12.91
N GLY A 104 -18.67 6.76 -13.57
CA GLY A 104 -19.92 7.53 -13.71
C GLY A 104 -20.66 7.71 -12.38
N TYR A 105 -20.59 6.74 -11.47
CA TYR A 105 -21.14 6.87 -10.13
C TYR A 105 -20.35 7.89 -9.31
N ILE A 106 -19.01 7.78 -9.33
CA ILE A 106 -18.10 8.70 -8.64
C ILE A 106 -18.31 10.15 -9.11
N GLN A 107 -18.37 10.37 -10.43
CA GLN A 107 -18.61 11.69 -11.02
C GLN A 107 -19.90 12.34 -10.49
N ARG A 108 -20.99 11.58 -10.45
CA ARG A 108 -22.27 12.06 -9.91
C ARG A 108 -22.19 12.32 -8.41
N LYS A 109 -21.57 11.41 -7.64
CA LYS A 109 -21.49 11.49 -6.18
C LYS A 109 -20.62 12.65 -5.71
N LEU A 110 -19.55 12.97 -6.43
CA LEU A 110 -18.64 14.07 -6.13
C LEU A 110 -19.00 15.37 -6.85
N HIS A 111 -20.05 15.37 -7.68
CA HIS A 111 -20.46 16.51 -8.50
C HIS A 111 -19.33 17.06 -9.39
N ILE A 112 -18.56 16.17 -10.02
CA ILE A 112 -17.45 16.51 -10.91
C ILE A 112 -17.66 16.02 -12.33
N ASP A 113 -17.10 16.75 -13.28
CA ASP A 113 -17.07 16.37 -14.68
C ASP A 113 -16.00 15.30 -14.99
N ARG A 114 -16.05 14.76 -16.21
CA ARG A 114 -15.12 13.72 -16.67
C ARG A 114 -13.67 14.18 -16.67
N ALA A 115 -13.38 15.39 -17.12
CA ALA A 115 -12.02 15.92 -17.16
C ALA A 115 -11.46 16.10 -15.74
N THR A 116 -12.26 16.63 -14.81
CA THR A 116 -11.87 16.74 -13.39
C THR A 116 -11.59 15.38 -12.77
N TYR A 117 -12.44 14.38 -13.03
CA TYR A 117 -12.21 13.00 -12.58
C TYR A 117 -10.84 12.45 -13.03
N PHE A 118 -10.51 12.54 -14.33
CA PHE A 118 -9.23 12.03 -14.83
C PHE A 118 -8.04 12.85 -14.35
N ARG A 119 -8.19 14.16 -14.21
CA ARG A 119 -7.15 15.04 -13.65
C ARG A 119 -6.84 14.64 -12.20
N TRP A 120 -7.85 14.54 -11.34
CA TRP A 120 -7.67 14.16 -9.95
C TRP A 120 -7.09 12.76 -9.79
N LYS A 121 -7.58 11.78 -10.57
CA LYS A 121 -6.99 10.45 -10.62
C LYS A 121 -5.50 10.50 -10.96
N ASN A 122 -5.12 11.29 -11.97
CA ASN A 122 -3.72 11.43 -12.35
C ASN A 122 -2.87 12.10 -11.27
N GLU A 123 -3.40 13.09 -10.55
CA GLU A 123 -2.68 13.73 -9.44
C GLU A 123 -2.43 12.76 -8.28
N ILE A 124 -3.41 11.89 -7.96
CA ILE A 124 -3.24 10.84 -6.96
C ILE A 124 -2.15 9.85 -7.38
N ILE A 125 -2.22 9.35 -8.62
CA ILE A 125 -1.22 8.42 -9.15
C ILE A 125 0.16 9.07 -9.23
N LEU A 126 0.23 10.36 -9.58
CA LEU A 126 1.49 11.10 -9.63
C LEU A 126 2.12 11.23 -8.24
N TYR A 127 1.34 11.59 -7.23
CA TYR A 127 1.83 11.64 -5.85
C TYR A 127 2.36 10.29 -5.39
N MET A 128 1.62 9.21 -5.65
CA MET A 128 2.04 7.85 -5.33
C MET A 128 3.32 7.45 -6.07
N ALA A 129 3.48 7.86 -7.33
CA ALA A 129 4.69 7.61 -8.12
C ALA A 129 5.92 8.30 -7.51
N LEU A 130 5.80 9.55 -7.06
CA LEU A 130 6.89 10.26 -6.40
C LEU A 130 7.35 9.55 -5.12
N LEU A 131 6.40 9.02 -4.34
CA LEU A 131 6.72 8.18 -3.20
C LEU A 131 7.39 6.88 -3.64
N ALA A 132 6.84 6.15 -4.60
CA ALA A 132 7.42 4.90 -5.07
C ALA A 132 8.84 5.06 -5.62
N GLN A 133 9.13 6.16 -6.32
CA GLN A 133 10.48 6.53 -6.75
C GLN A 133 11.40 6.77 -5.53
N LYS A 134 10.95 7.53 -4.54
CA LYS A 134 11.71 7.79 -3.29
C LYS A 134 12.07 6.50 -2.54
N TYR A 135 11.23 5.47 -2.61
CA TYR A 135 11.48 4.15 -2.00
C TYR A 135 12.23 3.17 -2.92
N ASN A 136 12.64 3.61 -4.11
CA ASN A 136 13.28 2.79 -5.14
C ASN A 136 12.44 1.57 -5.58
N LEU A 137 11.11 1.70 -5.60
CA LEU A 137 10.19 0.64 -6.06
C LEU A 137 9.83 0.73 -7.54
N ILE A 138 10.07 1.89 -8.12
CA ILE A 138 9.93 2.20 -9.54
C ILE A 138 11.10 3.08 -9.97
N ASP A 139 11.31 3.15 -11.27
CA ASP A 139 12.23 4.06 -11.91
C ASP A 139 11.48 4.74 -13.06
N ILE A 140 11.17 6.02 -12.90
CA ILE A 140 10.37 6.80 -13.87
C ILE A 140 11.15 7.09 -15.16
N GLU A 141 12.49 7.05 -15.11
CA GLU A 141 13.35 7.31 -16.28
C GLU A 141 13.64 6.05 -17.09
N LYS A 142 13.56 4.87 -16.48
CA LYS A 142 13.63 3.60 -17.22
C LYS A 142 12.37 3.42 -18.05
N VAL A 143 12.52 3.67 -19.34
CA VAL A 143 11.58 3.20 -20.36
C VAL A 143 11.86 1.70 -20.53
N SER A 144 10.91 0.87 -20.10
CA SER A 144 10.89 -0.57 -20.39
C SER A 144 10.88 -0.85 -21.89
#